data_AF-A0A543GD97-F1
#
_entry.id   AF-A0A543GD97-F1
#
_cell.length_a   1.000
_cell.length_b   1.000
_cell.length_c   1.000
_cell.angle_alpha   90.00
_cell.angle_beta   90.00
_cell.angle_gamma   90.00
#
_symmetry.space_group_name_H-M   'P 1'
#
loop_
_entity.id
_entity.type
_entity.pdbx_description
1 polymer ?
#
loop_
_entity_poly.entity_id
_entity_poly.type
_entity_poly.pdbx_seq_one_letter_code
_entity_poly.pdbx_strand_id
1 'polypeptide(L)'
;MATLERTVSLLIEQRSAVLLAAALALVAVMWTAAWRWTRTVVTIAHEGGHALVAVLAGRGLTGIRLHADTSGLTVSTGARRGPGLVFTFLGGYPAPSVLGIGGALLVAADQAALMLWIAIALLVATLAHVRNAFGVFAVLVTGALVGAVAWWGQPRLQDAFAAALCWFLLFGGMRAVHELRRTRRRGASDADMLGSLTWVPRGMWVLLFWLLATAAVIVAAGILLFR
;
A
#
# COMPACT_ATOMS: atom_id res chain seq x y z
N MET A 1 21.89 29.50 1.64
CA MET A 1 22.25 28.62 0.50
C MET A 1 23.31 27.60 0.87
N ALA A 2 24.51 28.00 1.31
CA ALA A 2 25.61 27.07 1.64
C ALA A 2 25.25 25.95 2.65
N THR A 3 24.43 26.23 3.66
CA THR A 3 23.99 25.21 4.65
C THR A 3 23.06 24.16 4.03
N LEU A 4 22.15 24.56 3.13
CA LEU A 4 21.22 23.65 2.47
C LEU A 4 21.97 22.72 1.50
N GLU A 5 22.88 23.27 0.71
CA GLU A 5 23.72 22.51 -0.22
C GLU A 5 24.56 21.45 0.51
N ARG A 6 25.13 21.82 1.66
CA ARG A 6 25.88 20.89 2.50
C ARG A 6 25.00 19.78 3.07
N THR A 7 23.81 20.11 3.59
CA THR A 7 22.85 19.11 4.09
C THR A 7 22.41 18.15 2.98
N VAL A 8 22.09 18.67 1.79
CA VAL A 8 21.68 17.85 0.64
C VAL A 8 22.81 16.91 0.21
N SER A 9 24.05 17.41 0.14
CA SER A 9 25.21 16.60 -0.25
C SER A 9 25.46 15.45 0.74
N LEU A 10 25.40 15.74 2.05
CA LEU A 10 25.53 14.72 3.09
C LEU A 10 24.43 13.66 3.02
N LEU A 11 23.19 14.08 2.75
CA LEU A 11 22.06 13.16 2.65
C LEU A 11 22.18 12.25 1.42
N ILE A 12 22.65 12.79 0.29
CA ILE A 12 22.93 12.01 -0.92
C ILE A 12 24.03 10.98 -0.65
N GLU A 13 25.14 11.38 -0.02
CA GLU A 13 26.24 10.47 0.28
C GLU A 13 25.82 9.37 1.26
N GLN A 14 25.12 9.71 2.34
CA GLN A 14 24.79 8.77 3.42
C GLN A 14 23.57 7.90 3.14
N ARG A 15 22.60 8.40 2.35
CA ARG A 15 21.30 7.72 2.10
C ARG A 15 21.07 7.43 0.61
N SER A 16 22.13 7.38 -0.20
CA SER A 16 22.09 7.11 -1.64
C SER A 16 21.21 5.90 -2.01
N ALA A 17 21.31 4.79 -1.28
CA ALA A 17 20.50 3.59 -1.53
C ALA A 17 18.99 3.82 -1.31
N VAL A 18 18.61 4.54 -0.25
CA VAL A 18 17.21 4.86 0.07
C VAL A 18 16.64 5.85 -0.94
N LEU A 19 17.44 6.84 -1.35
CA LEU A 19 17.07 7.79 -2.40
C LEU A 19 16.90 7.12 -3.76
N LEU A 20 17.80 6.20 -4.11
CA LEU A 20 17.69 5.40 -5.32
C LEU A 20 16.43 4.53 -5.29
N ALA A 21 16.14 3.88 -4.15
CA ALA A 21 14.92 3.10 -3.94
C ALA A 21 13.67 3.98 -4.11
N ALA A 22 13.65 5.19 -3.54
CA ALA A 22 12.58 6.16 -3.73
C ALA A 22 12.41 6.56 -5.19
N ALA A 23 13.51 6.85 -5.90
CA ALA A 23 13.47 7.23 -7.31
C ALA A 23 12.94 6.08 -8.19
N LEU A 24 13.41 4.85 -7.97
CA LEU A 24 12.93 3.67 -8.70
C LEU A 24 11.45 3.39 -8.43
N ALA A 25 11.03 3.47 -7.17
CA ALA A 25 9.62 3.34 -6.79
C ALA A 25 8.77 4.42 -7.46
N LEU A 26 9.24 5.67 -7.47
CA LEU A 26 8.55 6.77 -8.13
C LEU A 26 8.45 6.55 -9.65
N VAL A 27 9.51 6.08 -10.31
CA VAL A 27 9.48 5.72 -11.74
C VAL A 27 8.48 4.60 -12.00
N ALA A 28 8.52 3.53 -11.20
CA ALA A 28 7.58 2.41 -11.31
C ALA A 28 6.12 2.85 -11.12
N VAL A 29 5.90 3.81 -10.22
CA VAL A 29 4.57 4.37 -9.94
C VAL A 29 4.16 5.43 -10.95
N MET A 30 5.04 6.23 -11.55
CA MET A 30 4.67 7.32 -12.47
C MET A 30 4.60 6.86 -13.92
N TRP A 31 5.48 5.93 -14.33
CA TRP A 31 5.49 5.43 -15.69
C TRP A 31 4.33 4.47 -15.94
N THR A 32 3.38 4.87 -16.78
CA THR A 32 2.13 4.13 -17.03
C THR A 32 2.36 2.67 -17.45
N ALA A 33 3.42 2.38 -18.22
CA ALA A 33 3.73 1.01 -18.62
C ALA A 33 4.11 0.13 -17.42
N ALA A 34 5.01 0.61 -16.55
CA ALA A 34 5.39 -0.09 -15.33
C ALA A 34 4.21 -0.22 -14.36
N TRP A 35 3.47 0.87 -14.14
CA TRP A 35 2.33 0.90 -13.22
C TRP A 35 1.25 -0.13 -13.59
N ARG A 36 0.98 -0.36 -14.88
CA ARG A 36 -0.01 -1.37 -15.31
C ARG A 36 0.28 -2.77 -14.77
N TRP A 37 1.55 -3.11 -14.60
CA TRP A 37 1.98 -4.42 -14.09
C TRP A 37 2.13 -4.43 -12.57
N THR A 38 2.67 -3.35 -12.00
CA THR A 38 3.03 -3.30 -10.57
C THR A 38 1.87 -2.92 -9.66
N ARG A 39 0.87 -2.18 -10.16
CA ARG A 39 -0.24 -1.67 -9.34
C ARG A 39 -1.05 -2.76 -8.62
N THR A 40 -1.04 -4.00 -9.11
CA THR A 40 -1.71 -5.14 -8.47
C THR A 40 -1.21 -5.35 -7.04
N VAL A 41 0.06 -5.06 -6.75
CA VAL A 41 0.62 -5.13 -5.39
C VAL A 41 -0.07 -4.13 -4.46
N VAL A 42 -0.37 -2.93 -4.96
CA VAL A 42 -1.14 -1.91 -4.21
C VAL A 42 -2.59 -2.35 -4.03
N THR A 43 -3.20 -2.97 -5.06
CA THR A 43 -4.55 -3.56 -4.95
C THR A 43 -4.59 -4.67 -3.90
N ILE A 44 -3.58 -5.55 -3.82
CA ILE A 44 -3.49 -6.59 -2.77
C ILE A 44 -3.50 -5.94 -1.38
N ALA A 45 -2.66 -4.92 -1.17
CA ALA A 45 -2.63 -4.18 0.10
C ALA A 45 -3.96 -3.48 0.42
N HIS A 46 -4.61 -2.89 -0.59
CA HIS A 46 -5.93 -2.23 -0.47
C HIS A 46 -7.02 -3.22 -0.03
N GLU A 47 -7.15 -4.35 -0.73
CA GLU A 47 -8.13 -5.39 -0.38
C GLU A 47 -7.82 -6.05 0.98
N GLY A 48 -6.54 -6.27 1.28
CA GLY A 48 -6.10 -6.70 2.60
C GLY A 48 -6.50 -5.73 3.71
N GLY A 49 -6.48 -4.43 3.43
CA GLY A 49 -6.97 -3.38 4.32
C GLY A 49 -8.47 -3.50 4.63
N HIS A 50 -9.30 -3.66 3.60
CA HIS A 50 -10.73 -3.93 3.79
C HIS A 50 -10.96 -5.19 4.61
N ALA A 51 -10.25 -6.27 4.28
CA ALA A 51 -10.39 -7.55 4.94
C ALA A 51 -10.03 -7.48 6.44
N LEU A 52 -8.89 -6.87 6.76
CA LEU A 52 -8.44 -6.69 8.14
C LEU A 52 -9.42 -5.83 8.94
N VAL A 53 -9.81 -4.67 8.40
CA VAL A 53 -10.71 -3.76 9.12
C VAL A 53 -12.11 -4.36 9.26
N ALA A 54 -12.59 -5.14 8.28
CA ALA A 54 -13.84 -5.87 8.41
C ALA A 54 -13.81 -6.83 9.62
N VAL A 55 -12.76 -7.65 9.73
CA VAL A 55 -12.60 -8.59 10.85
C VAL A 55 -12.53 -7.85 12.18
N LEU A 56 -11.72 -6.78 12.27
CA LEU A 56 -11.61 -5.96 13.48
C LEU A 56 -12.93 -5.27 13.86
N ALA A 57 -13.76 -4.95 12.86
CA ALA A 57 -15.09 -4.39 13.06
C ALA A 57 -16.17 -5.45 13.35
N GLY A 58 -15.79 -6.72 13.61
CA GLY A 58 -16.69 -7.82 13.94
C GLY A 58 -17.50 -8.35 12.75
N ARG A 59 -17.06 -8.09 11.52
CA ARG A 59 -17.69 -8.59 10.29
C ARG A 59 -17.03 -9.90 9.86
N GLY A 60 -17.80 -10.80 9.27
CA GLY A 60 -17.25 -12.03 8.70
C GLY A 60 -16.59 -11.77 7.35
N LEU A 61 -15.41 -12.34 7.11
CA LEU A 61 -14.73 -12.26 5.81
C LEU A 61 -15.03 -13.51 4.97
N THR A 62 -15.67 -13.34 3.81
CA THR A 62 -16.02 -14.46 2.92
C THR A 62 -14.94 -14.71 1.86
N GLY A 63 -14.35 -13.64 1.33
CA GLY A 63 -13.22 -13.76 0.42
C GLY A 63 -12.85 -12.46 -0.28
N ILE A 64 -11.71 -12.53 -0.96
CA ILE A 64 -11.12 -11.46 -1.74
C ILE A 64 -11.08 -11.93 -3.21
N ARG A 65 -11.41 -11.03 -4.13
CA ARG A 65 -11.23 -11.25 -5.57
C ARG A 65 -10.37 -10.12 -6.14
N LEU A 66 -9.36 -10.48 -6.91
CA LEU A 66 -8.46 -9.54 -7.58
C LEU A 66 -8.59 -9.74 -9.08
N HIS A 67 -8.62 -8.67 -9.88
CA HIS A 67 -8.83 -8.77 -11.32
C HIS A 67 -7.64 -8.18 -12.09
N ALA A 68 -7.48 -8.60 -13.34
CA ALA A 68 -6.38 -8.15 -14.20
C ALA A 68 -6.46 -6.67 -14.58
N ASP A 69 -7.67 -6.09 -14.55
CA ASP A 69 -7.88 -4.65 -14.66
C ASP A 69 -7.57 -3.91 -13.34
N THR A 70 -7.07 -4.65 -12.35
CA THR A 70 -6.58 -4.20 -11.03
C THR A 70 -7.67 -3.67 -10.11
N SER A 71 -8.93 -3.95 -10.46
CA SER A 71 -10.04 -3.88 -9.54
C SER A 71 -9.94 -5.02 -8.51
N GLY A 72 -10.32 -4.72 -7.29
CA GLY A 72 -10.46 -5.68 -6.21
C GLY A 72 -11.88 -5.70 -5.68
N LEU A 73 -12.24 -6.79 -5.02
CA LEU A 73 -13.49 -6.93 -4.30
C LEU A 73 -13.27 -7.78 -3.05
N THR A 74 -13.39 -7.14 -1.90
CA THR A 74 -13.44 -7.81 -0.60
C THR A 74 -14.89 -7.98 -0.16
N VAL A 75 -15.31 -9.23 0.00
CA VAL A 75 -16.68 -9.60 0.39
C VAL A 75 -16.71 -9.91 1.88
N SER A 76 -17.49 -9.12 2.63
CA SER A 76 -17.74 -9.35 4.05
C SER A 76 -19.23 -9.52 4.35
N THR A 77 -19.55 -10.30 5.37
CA THR A 77 -20.90 -10.50 5.92
C THR A 77 -21.13 -9.61 7.14
N GLY A 78 -22.41 -9.41 7.50
CA GLY A 78 -22.82 -8.58 8.63
C GLY A 78 -23.87 -7.54 8.23
N ALA A 79 -24.11 -6.57 9.10
CA ALA A 79 -25.10 -5.52 8.85
C ALA A 79 -24.81 -4.75 7.55
N ARG A 80 -25.88 -4.44 6.78
CA ARG A 80 -25.82 -3.70 5.51
C ARG A 80 -25.58 -2.20 5.68
N ARG A 81 -25.60 -1.70 6.92
CA ARG A 81 -25.32 -0.32 7.33
C ARG A 81 -24.66 -0.33 8.70
N GLY A 82 -24.12 0.82 9.10
CA GLY A 82 -23.56 1.03 10.44
C GLY A 82 -22.03 1.13 10.45
N PRO A 83 -21.45 1.42 11.63
CA PRO A 83 -20.05 1.82 11.78
C PRO A 83 -19.08 0.75 11.28
N GLY A 84 -19.37 -0.54 11.50
CA GLY A 84 -18.47 -1.60 11.03
C GLY A 84 -18.31 -1.65 9.50
N LEU A 85 -19.38 -1.36 8.75
CA LEU A 85 -19.31 -1.27 7.29
C LEU A 85 -18.58 0.01 6.84
N VAL A 86 -18.81 1.13 7.53
CA VAL A 86 -18.09 2.39 7.29
C VAL A 86 -16.58 2.19 7.49
N PHE A 87 -16.16 1.60 8.61
CA PHE A 87 -14.76 1.30 8.87
C PHE A 87 -14.16 0.37 7.82
N THR A 88 -14.91 -0.66 7.40
CA THR A 88 -14.45 -1.56 6.34
C THR A 88 -14.09 -0.78 5.07
N PHE A 89 -14.98 0.08 4.57
CA PHE A 89 -14.71 0.91 3.38
C PHE A 89 -13.61 1.95 3.62
N LEU A 90 -13.41 2.41 4.85
CA LEU A 90 -12.28 3.27 5.19
C LEU A 90 -10.94 2.57 5.13
N GLY A 91 -10.89 1.25 5.30
CA GLY A 91 -9.64 0.50 5.43
C GLY A 91 -8.79 0.40 4.16
N GLY A 92 -9.42 0.45 2.98
CA GLY A 92 -8.74 0.15 1.71
C GLY A 92 -7.66 1.17 1.35
N TYR A 93 -8.05 2.42 1.10
CA TYR A 93 -7.12 3.47 0.65
C TYR A 93 -5.97 3.77 1.62
N PRO A 94 -6.16 3.79 2.95
CA PRO A 94 -5.07 3.98 3.89
C PRO A 94 -4.10 2.80 3.98
N ALA A 95 -4.53 1.56 3.70
CA ALA A 95 -3.74 0.37 3.98
C ALA A 95 -2.36 0.34 3.30
N PRO A 96 -2.20 0.62 2.00
CA PRO A 96 -0.87 0.70 1.38
C PRO A 96 0.04 1.72 2.08
N SER A 97 -0.50 2.87 2.45
CA SER A 97 0.27 3.93 3.13
C SER A 97 0.69 3.52 4.54
N VAL A 98 -0.21 2.89 5.30
CA VAL A 98 0.07 2.36 6.65
C VAL A 98 1.14 1.26 6.60
N LEU A 99 1.03 0.33 5.64
CA LEU A 99 2.06 -0.70 5.43
C LEU A 99 3.40 -0.09 5.04
N GLY A 100 3.40 0.94 4.19
CA GLY A 100 4.60 1.67 3.80
C GLY A 100 5.29 2.36 4.99
N ILE A 101 4.54 3.01 5.89
CA ILE A 101 5.11 3.58 7.12
C ILE A 101 5.62 2.48 8.06
N GLY A 102 4.83 1.43 8.29
CA GLY A 102 5.21 0.32 9.16
C GLY A 102 6.49 -0.37 8.70
N GLY A 103 6.62 -0.59 7.38
CA GLY A 103 7.85 -1.07 6.77
C GLY A 103 9.00 -0.08 6.92
N ALA A 104 8.76 1.22 6.71
CA ALA A 104 9.79 2.24 6.86
C ALA A 104 10.35 2.30 8.29
N LEU A 105 9.51 2.10 9.31
CA LEU A 105 9.95 2.02 10.71
C LEU A 105 10.85 0.81 10.96
N LEU A 106 10.53 -0.34 10.38
CA LEU A 106 11.36 -1.54 10.48
C LEU A 106 12.68 -1.39 9.74
N VAL A 107 12.66 -0.80 8.54
CA VAL A 107 13.88 -0.51 7.76
C VAL A 107 14.79 0.47 8.53
N ALA A 108 14.23 1.53 9.11
CA ALA A 108 15.01 2.48 9.93
C ALA A 108 15.53 1.89 11.25
N ALA A 109 15.02 0.72 11.66
CA ALA A 109 15.48 -0.03 12.82
C ALA A 109 16.43 -1.19 12.44
N ASP A 110 16.94 -1.22 11.20
CA ASP A 110 17.77 -2.30 10.65
C ASP A 110 17.09 -3.69 10.70
N GLN A 111 15.75 -3.71 10.64
CA GLN A 111 14.90 -4.91 10.67
C GLN A 111 14.27 -5.21 9.29
N ALA A 112 15.00 -4.99 8.20
CA ALA A 112 14.48 -5.23 6.84
C ALA A 112 14.06 -6.69 6.62
N ALA A 113 14.84 -7.66 7.12
CA ALA A 113 14.47 -9.08 7.05
C ALA A 113 13.10 -9.35 7.68
N LEU A 114 12.86 -8.82 8.90
CA LEU A 114 11.59 -8.96 9.60
C LEU A 114 10.45 -8.31 8.83
N MET A 115 10.67 -7.14 8.23
CA MET A 115 9.69 -6.46 7.38
C MET A 115 9.25 -7.36 6.21
N LEU A 116 10.20 -7.99 5.52
CA LEU A 116 9.90 -8.88 4.40
C LEU A 116 9.11 -10.12 4.85
N TRP A 117 9.45 -10.69 6.01
CA TRP A 117 8.71 -11.81 6.58
C TRP A 117 7.29 -11.44 7.01
N ILE A 118 7.08 -10.26 7.58
CA ILE A 118 5.75 -9.72 7.86
C ILE A 118 4.96 -9.55 6.55
N ALA A 119 5.57 -9.02 5.50
CA ALA A 119 4.92 -8.89 4.19
C ALA A 119 4.51 -10.27 3.62
N ILE A 120 5.37 -11.29 3.75
CA ILE A 120 5.04 -12.67 3.35
C ILE A 120 3.86 -13.20 4.18
N ALA A 121 3.85 -13.00 5.50
CA ALA A 121 2.75 -13.44 6.35
C ALA A 121 1.41 -12.79 5.95
N LEU A 122 1.43 -11.49 5.64
CA LEU A 122 0.25 -10.77 5.14
C LEU A 122 -0.20 -11.29 3.77
N LEU A 123 0.73 -11.63 2.87
CA LEU A 123 0.42 -12.23 1.58
C LEU A 123 -0.16 -13.64 1.73
N VAL A 124 0.35 -14.45 2.64
CA VAL A 124 -0.21 -15.79 2.97
C VAL A 124 -1.61 -15.66 3.55
N ALA A 125 -1.84 -14.72 4.48
CA ALA A 125 -3.16 -14.44 5.01
C ALA A 125 -4.12 -14.00 3.90
N THR A 126 -3.68 -13.12 3.00
CA THR A 126 -4.46 -12.71 1.83
C THR A 126 -4.79 -13.93 0.96
N LEU A 127 -3.79 -14.75 0.63
CA LEU A 127 -3.91 -15.93 -0.23
C LEU A 127 -4.99 -16.90 0.28
N ALA A 128 -5.04 -17.14 1.58
CA ALA A 128 -6.05 -18.00 2.21
C ALA A 128 -7.49 -17.52 1.96
N HIS A 129 -7.68 -16.22 1.71
CA HIS A 129 -8.98 -15.61 1.44
C HIS A 129 -9.22 -15.30 -0.04
N VAL A 130 -8.23 -15.43 -0.92
CA VAL A 130 -8.44 -15.19 -2.36
C VAL A 130 -9.30 -16.29 -2.97
N ARG A 131 -10.34 -15.89 -3.72
CA ARG A 131 -11.33 -16.81 -4.30
C ARG A 131 -11.33 -16.84 -5.84
N ASN A 132 -10.29 -16.37 -6.51
CA ASN A 132 -10.19 -16.39 -7.97
C ASN A 132 -8.75 -16.60 -8.47
N ALA A 133 -8.61 -17.23 -9.64
CA ALA A 133 -7.32 -17.68 -10.17
C ALA A 133 -6.31 -16.55 -10.40
N PHE A 134 -6.74 -15.41 -10.96
CA PHE A 134 -5.85 -14.27 -11.15
C PHE A 134 -5.30 -13.75 -9.82
N GLY A 135 -6.14 -13.65 -8.78
CA GLY A 135 -5.68 -13.21 -7.48
C GLY A 135 -4.69 -14.18 -6.85
N VAL A 136 -4.91 -15.49 -6.97
CA VAL A 136 -3.97 -16.51 -6.50
C VAL A 136 -2.63 -16.32 -7.21
N PHE A 137 -2.64 -16.21 -8.54
CA PHE A 137 -1.43 -15.96 -9.32
C PHE A 137 -0.71 -14.67 -8.89
N ALA A 138 -1.43 -13.55 -8.76
CA ALA A 138 -0.85 -12.28 -8.39
C ALA A 138 -0.21 -12.30 -6.98
N VAL A 139 -0.88 -12.91 -6.00
CA VAL A 139 -0.37 -13.04 -4.63
C VAL A 139 0.83 -13.97 -4.60
N LEU A 140 0.80 -15.09 -5.35
CA LEU A 140 1.93 -16.02 -5.43
C LEU A 140 3.16 -15.38 -6.10
N VAL A 141 2.99 -14.64 -7.21
CA VAL A 141 4.11 -13.94 -7.87
C VAL A 141 4.70 -12.88 -6.94
N THR A 142 3.86 -12.09 -6.28
CA THR A 142 4.31 -11.08 -5.31
C THR A 142 5.04 -11.75 -4.14
N GLY A 143 4.46 -12.80 -3.57
CA GLY A 143 5.04 -13.56 -2.46
C GLY A 143 6.32 -14.28 -2.82
N ALA A 144 6.44 -14.83 -4.03
CA ALA A 144 7.66 -15.46 -4.53
C ALA A 144 8.80 -14.43 -4.69
N LEU A 145 8.50 -13.23 -5.21
CA LEU A 145 9.50 -12.17 -5.34
C LEU A 145 9.99 -11.70 -3.97
N VAL A 146 9.07 -11.38 -3.05
CA VAL A 146 9.41 -10.95 -1.68
C VAL A 146 10.13 -12.07 -0.92
N GLY A 147 9.63 -13.31 -1.03
CA GLY A 147 10.21 -14.50 -0.43
C GLY A 147 11.61 -14.82 -0.93
N ALA A 148 11.86 -14.64 -2.23
CA ALA A 148 13.19 -14.86 -2.79
C ALA A 148 14.21 -13.89 -2.20
N VAL A 149 13.86 -12.62 -2.03
CA VAL A 149 14.73 -11.63 -1.38
C VAL A 149 14.87 -11.91 0.12
N ALA A 150 13.78 -12.25 0.80
CA ALA A 150 13.80 -12.56 2.23
C ALA A 150 14.69 -13.78 2.56
N TRP A 151 14.70 -14.79 1.69
CA TRP A 151 15.41 -16.05 1.93
C TRP A 151 16.85 -16.03 1.43
N TRP A 152 17.09 -15.55 0.21
CA TRP A 152 18.41 -15.60 -0.44
C TRP A 152 19.10 -14.23 -0.54
N GLY A 153 18.39 -13.13 -0.28
CA GLY A 153 18.98 -11.81 -0.34
C GLY A 153 20.01 -11.60 0.76
N GLN A 154 21.19 -11.09 0.37
CA GLN A 154 22.16 -10.57 1.33
C GLN A 154 21.58 -9.33 2.04
N PRO A 155 22.06 -8.94 3.24
CA PRO A 155 21.49 -7.84 4.03
C PRO A 155 21.27 -6.55 3.22
N ARG A 156 22.27 -6.12 2.44
CA ARG A 156 22.17 -4.93 1.58
C ARG A 156 21.03 -5.01 0.55
N LEU A 157 20.77 -6.19 -0.01
CA LEU A 157 19.68 -6.39 -0.96
C LEU A 157 18.34 -6.36 -0.24
N GLN A 158 18.24 -6.94 0.95
CA GLN A 158 17.04 -6.89 1.77
C GLN A 158 16.69 -5.45 2.15
N ASP A 159 17.67 -4.66 2.58
CA ASP A 159 17.48 -3.25 2.94
C ASP A 159 17.00 -2.43 1.73
N ALA A 160 17.69 -2.55 0.60
CA ALA A 160 17.35 -1.82 -0.61
C ALA A 160 15.95 -2.20 -1.13
N PHE A 161 15.63 -3.49 -1.14
CA PHE A 161 14.33 -3.99 -1.59
C PHE A 161 13.21 -3.60 -0.64
N ALA A 162 13.42 -3.71 0.68
CA ALA A 162 12.44 -3.30 1.68
C ALA A 162 12.17 -1.79 1.60
N ALA A 163 13.21 -0.96 1.48
CA ALA A 163 13.06 0.48 1.26
C ALA A 163 12.28 0.79 -0.03
N ALA A 164 12.59 0.10 -1.14
CA ALA A 164 11.89 0.27 -2.40
C ALA A 164 10.41 -0.14 -2.30
N LEU A 165 10.10 -1.24 -1.60
CA LEU A 165 8.74 -1.70 -1.37
C LEU A 165 7.95 -0.71 -0.51
N CYS A 166 8.57 -0.13 0.54
CA CYS A 166 7.95 0.92 1.36
C CYS A 166 7.59 2.14 0.50
N TRP A 167 8.55 2.68 -0.25
CA TRP A 167 8.33 3.81 -1.15
C TRP A 167 7.27 3.50 -2.21
N PHE A 168 7.30 2.29 -2.77
CA PHE A 168 6.34 1.84 -3.78
C PHE A 168 4.91 1.83 -3.22
N LEU A 169 4.70 1.31 -2.01
CA LEU A 169 3.37 1.31 -1.38
C LEU A 169 2.88 2.72 -1.04
N LEU A 170 3.77 3.61 -0.59
CA LEU A 170 3.46 5.01 -0.27
C LEU A 170 3.05 5.80 -1.52
N PHE A 171 3.90 5.81 -2.56
CA PHE A 171 3.60 6.48 -3.82
C PHE A 171 2.43 5.83 -4.54
N GLY A 172 2.35 4.50 -4.50
CA GLY A 172 1.27 3.72 -5.09
C GLY A 172 -0.09 4.03 -4.45
N GLY A 173 -0.14 4.16 -3.12
CA GLY A 173 -1.33 4.61 -2.40
C GLY A 173 -1.78 6.01 -2.83
N MET A 174 -0.84 6.96 -2.94
CA MET A 174 -1.13 8.31 -3.43
C MET A 174 -1.66 8.30 -4.88
N ARG A 175 -1.03 7.51 -5.76
CA ARG A 175 -1.48 7.36 -7.16
C ARG A 175 -2.86 6.72 -7.24
N ALA A 176 -3.17 5.73 -6.41
CA ALA A 176 -4.50 5.10 -6.36
C ALA A 176 -5.61 6.11 -6.00
N VAL A 177 -5.35 7.01 -5.04
CA VAL A 177 -6.30 8.10 -4.69
C VAL A 177 -6.45 9.10 -5.84
N HIS A 178 -5.39 9.37 -6.59
CA HIS A 178 -5.47 10.24 -7.77
C HIS A 178 -6.29 9.61 -8.90
N GLU A 179 -6.16 8.30 -9.13
CA GLU A 179 -6.96 7.55 -10.10
C GLU A 179 -8.45 7.50 -9.69
N LEU A 180 -8.75 7.44 -8.39
CA LEU A 180 -10.11 7.55 -7.85
C LEU A 180 -10.78 8.89 -8.21
N ARG A 181 -10.03 10.00 -8.24
CA ARG A 181 -10.57 11.33 -8.63
C ARG A 181 -11.06 11.34 -10.08
N ARG A 182 -10.37 10.63 -10.97
CA ARG A 182 -10.62 10.63 -12.41
C ARG A 182 -11.71 9.65 -12.84
N THR A 183 -12.00 8.65 -12.01
CA THR A 183 -12.96 7.59 -12.34
C THR A 183 -14.35 7.92 -11.79
N ARG A 184 -15.27 8.33 -12.67
CA ARG A 184 -16.69 8.55 -12.33
C ARG A 184 -17.66 7.54 -12.96
N ARG A 185 -17.16 6.57 -13.74
CA ARG A 185 -17.99 5.82 -14.72
C ARG A 185 -18.03 4.30 -14.60
N ARG A 186 -17.44 3.67 -13.57
CA ARG A 186 -17.50 2.19 -13.41
C ARG A 186 -17.62 1.81 -11.93
N GLY A 187 -18.81 1.34 -11.53
CA GLY A 187 -19.09 0.85 -10.17
C GLY A 187 -19.09 1.95 -9.08
N ALA A 188 -19.56 1.58 -7.88
CA ALA A 188 -19.44 2.43 -6.69
C ALA A 188 -18.06 2.20 -6.06
N SER A 189 -17.27 3.26 -5.91
CA SER A 189 -15.99 3.23 -5.18
C SER A 189 -16.20 3.26 -3.67
N ASP A 190 -15.16 3.01 -2.89
CA ASP A 190 -15.22 3.15 -1.42
C ASP A 190 -15.67 4.54 -1.00
N ALA A 191 -15.22 5.60 -1.70
CA ALA A 191 -15.65 6.97 -1.41
C ALA A 191 -17.13 7.21 -1.74
N ASP A 192 -17.67 6.53 -2.76
CA ASP A 192 -19.11 6.59 -3.08
C ASP A 192 -19.91 5.83 -1.99
N MET A 193 -19.43 4.65 -1.58
CA MET A 193 -20.05 3.85 -0.52
C MET A 193 -20.06 4.61 0.82
N LEU A 194 -18.92 5.18 1.22
CA LEU A 194 -18.80 6.01 2.42
C LEU A 194 -19.74 7.20 2.37
N GLY A 195 -19.85 7.88 1.22
CA GLY A 195 -20.77 9.01 1.09
C GLY A 195 -22.23 8.60 1.27
N SER A 196 -22.62 7.44 0.72
CA SER A 196 -23.97 6.90 0.91
C SER A 196 -24.27 6.48 2.36
N LEU A 197 -23.23 6.09 3.12
CA LEU A 197 -23.37 5.56 4.49
C LEU A 197 -23.27 6.63 5.57
N THR A 198 -22.62 7.76 5.28
CA THR A 198 -22.26 8.78 6.29
C THR A 198 -22.83 10.16 6.02
N TRP A 199 -23.53 10.35 4.89
CA TRP A 199 -24.01 11.64 4.39
C TRP A 199 -22.90 12.67 4.09
N VAL A 200 -21.62 12.29 4.23
CA VAL A 200 -20.46 13.13 3.88
C VAL A 200 -20.19 13.00 2.37
N PRO A 201 -20.11 14.09 1.61
CA PRO A 201 -19.88 14.03 0.17
C PRO A 201 -18.62 13.24 -0.21
N ARG A 202 -18.70 12.46 -1.31
CA ARG A 202 -17.58 11.69 -1.87
C ARG A 202 -16.27 12.50 -1.94
N GLY A 203 -16.34 13.77 -2.34
CA GLY A 203 -15.18 14.65 -2.47
C GLY A 203 -14.39 14.82 -1.17
N MET A 204 -15.07 14.85 -0.02
CA MET A 204 -14.42 14.95 1.30
C MET A 204 -13.68 13.67 1.66
N TRP A 205 -14.23 12.50 1.34
CA TRP A 205 -13.53 11.21 1.52
C TRP A 205 -12.29 11.09 0.64
N VAL A 206 -12.40 11.50 -0.63
CA VAL A 206 -11.26 11.55 -1.55
C VAL A 206 -10.18 12.51 -1.06
N LEU A 207 -10.57 13.66 -0.49
CA LEU A 207 -9.64 14.61 0.13
C LEU A 207 -8.96 13.99 1.36
N LEU A 208 -9.72 13.36 2.25
CA LEU A 208 -9.17 12.68 3.43
C LEU A 208 -8.14 11.62 3.03
N PHE A 209 -8.47 10.72 2.10
CA PHE A 209 -7.53 9.70 1.64
C PHE A 209 -6.27 10.32 1.03
N TRP A 210 -6.41 11.42 0.29
CA TRP A 210 -5.26 12.11 -0.28
C TRP A 210 -4.38 12.75 0.80
N LEU A 211 -4.98 13.37 1.82
CA LEU A 211 -4.26 13.95 2.95
C LEU A 211 -3.53 12.87 3.75
N LEU A 212 -4.17 11.73 4.02
CA LEU A 212 -3.56 10.59 4.72
C LEU A 212 -2.37 10.02 3.94
N ALA A 213 -2.52 9.80 2.63
CA ALA A 213 -1.44 9.31 1.78
C ALA A 213 -0.28 10.31 1.69
N THR A 214 -0.58 11.61 1.60
CA THR A 214 0.44 12.67 1.57
C THR A 214 1.20 12.76 2.89
N ALA A 215 0.48 12.76 4.02
CA ALA A 215 1.08 12.73 5.34
C ALA A 215 1.96 11.49 5.52
N ALA A 216 1.52 10.33 5.05
CA ALA A 216 2.30 9.10 5.11
C ALA A 216 3.63 9.18 4.34
N VAL A 217 3.62 9.73 3.12
CA VAL A 217 4.84 9.97 2.35
C VAL A 217 5.81 10.89 3.10
N ILE A 218 5.31 11.99 3.68
CA ILE A 218 6.12 12.94 4.44
C ILE A 218 6.72 12.29 5.68
N VAL A 219 5.91 11.55 6.45
CA VAL A 219 6.36 10.84 7.66
C VAL A 219 7.42 9.80 7.32
N ALA A 220 7.20 9.01 6.26
CA ALA A 220 8.17 8.01 5.82
C ALA A 220 9.47 8.65 5.30
N ALA A 221 9.41 9.79 4.62
CA ALA A 221 10.59 10.57 4.26
C ALA A 221 11.38 11.00 5.50
N GLY A 222 10.67 11.49 6.54
CA GLY A 222 11.25 11.79 7.84
C GLY A 222 11.98 10.60 8.46
N ILE A 223 11.34 9.42 8.44
CA ILE A 223 11.86 8.19 9.03
C ILE A 223 13.08 7.67 8.25
N LEU A 224 13.00 7.58 6.92
CA LEU A 224 14.00 6.90 6.10
C LEU A 224 15.21 7.76 5.73
N LEU A 225 15.06 9.09 5.74
CA LEU A 225 16.13 10.00 5.31
C LEU A 225 16.86 10.66 6.48
N PHE A 226 16.21 10.78 7.65
CA PHE A 226 16.74 11.58 8.77
C PHE A 226 16.86 10.82 10.09
N ARG A 227 16.43 9.56 10.17
CA ARG A 227 16.84 8.61 11.21
C ARG A 227 17.84 7.65 10.63
#